data_AF-A0A358XQK5-F1
#
_entry.id   AF-A0A358XQK5-F1
#
_cell.length_a   1.000
_cell.length_b   1.000
_cell.length_c   1.000
_cell.angle_alpha   90.00
_cell.angle_beta   90.00
_cell.angle_gamma   90.00
#
_symmetry.space_group_name_H-M   'P 1'
#
loop_
_entity.id
_entity.type
_entity.pdbx_description
1 polymer ?
#
loop_
_entity_poly.entity_id
_entity_poly.type
_entity_poly.pdbx_seq_one_letter_code
_entity_poly.pdbx_strand_id
1 'polypeptide(L)' 'ETLSITDRAYLLTEGKIMLTGTPEEIADNELARKFYLGRHFELRRKKF' A
#
# COMPACT_ATOMS: atom_id res chain seq x y z
N GLU A 1 6.66 4.89 4.07
CA GLU A 1 7.67 4.47 5.07
C GLU A 1 7.56 2.98 5.42
N THR A 2 6.41 2.49 5.89
CA THR A 2 6.20 1.05 6.13
C THR A 2 6.14 0.24 4.82
N LEU A 3 5.34 0.70 3.87
CA LEU A 3 5.17 0.01 2.58
C LEU A 3 6.49 -0.12 1.79
N SER A 4 7.43 0.80 2.01
CA SER A 4 8.72 0.84 1.31
C SER A 4 9.74 -0.20 1.79
N ILE A 5 9.50 -0.86 2.92
CA ILE A 5 10.41 -1.87 3.52
C ILE A 5 9.80 -3.28 3.57
N THR A 6 8.58 -3.45 3.07
CA THR A 6 7.84 -4.72 3.08
C THR A 6 7.83 -5.37 1.71
N ASP A 7 7.78 -6.70 1.65
CA ASP A 7 7.63 -7.42 0.36
C ASP A 7 6.16 -7.58 -0.05
N ARG A 8 5.25 -7.62 0.92
CA ARG A 8 3.80 -7.72 0.71
C ARG A 8 3.04 -6.85 1.68
N ALA A 9 1.87 -6.40 1.27
CA ALA A 9 0.97 -5.63 2.09
C ALA A 9 -0.47 -6.10 1.95
N TYR A 10 -1.22 -5.91 3.04
CA TYR A 10 -2.61 -6.29 3.18
C TYR A 10 -3.38 -5.11 3.75
N LEU A 11 -4.45 -4.74 3.08
CA LEU A 11 -5.36 -3.69 3.48
C LEU A 11 -6.63 -4.32 4.04
N LEU A 12 -6.91 -4.03 5.29
CA LEU A 12 -8.02 -4.60 6.05
C LEU A 12 -9.11 -3.55 6.24
N THR A 13 -10.37 -3.96 6.05
CA THR A 13 -11.55 -3.16 6.39
C THR A 13 -12.60 -4.07 7.00
N GLU A 14 -13.27 -3.63 8.07
CA GLU A 14 -14.33 -4.38 8.75
C GLU A 14 -13.95 -5.84 9.07
N GLY A 15 -12.69 -6.05 9.48
CA GLY A 15 -12.16 -7.39 9.81
C GLY A 15 -11.91 -8.30 8.61
N LYS A 16 -12.00 -7.79 7.37
CA LYS A 16 -11.76 -8.56 6.13
C LYS A 16 -10.62 -7.96 5.32
N ILE A 17 -9.92 -8.81 4.57
CA ILE A 17 -8.92 -8.38 3.59
C ILE A 17 -9.67 -7.78 2.40
N MET A 18 -9.43 -6.50 2.17
CA MET A 18 -9.99 -5.75 1.05
C MET A 18 -9.03 -5.76 -0.15
N LEU A 19 -7.72 -5.64 0.11
CA LEU A 19 -6.70 -5.64 -0.94
C LEU A 19 -5.42 -6.32 -0.43
N THR A 20 -4.75 -7.06 -1.30
CA THR A 20 -3.45 -7.68 -1.01
C THR A 20 -2.57 -7.61 -2.26
N GLY A 21 -1.26 -7.45 -2.06
CA GLY A 21 -0.32 -7.36 -3.15
C GLY A 21 1.08 -6.98 -2.69
N THR A 22 1.94 -6.71 -3.66
CA THR A 22 3.24 -6.06 -3.46
C THR A 22 3.05 -4.59 -3.09
N PRO A 23 4.06 -3.93 -2.51
CA PRO A 23 4.04 -2.48 -2.29
C PRO A 23 3.66 -1.67 -3.52
N GLU A 24 4.16 -2.06 -4.69
CA GLU A 24 3.89 -1.42 -5.97
C GLU A 24 2.42 -1.54 -6.35
N GLU A 25 1.87 -2.76 -6.29
CA GLU A 25 0.46 -3.03 -6.59
C GLU A 25 -0.47 -2.26 -5.65
N ILE A 26 -0.12 -2.18 -4.36
CA ILE A 26 -0.91 -1.42 -3.37
C ILE A 26 -0.77 0.08 -3.60
N ALA A 27 0.43 0.57 -3.94
CA ALA A 27 0.69 1.99 -4.16
C ALA A 27 0.00 2.54 -5.41
N ASP A 28 -0.12 1.72 -6.46
CA ASP A 28 -0.77 2.08 -7.72
C ASP A 28 -2.30 1.87 -7.69
N ASN A 29 -2.83 1.14 -6.70
CA ASN A 29 -4.25 0.90 -6.59
C ASN A 29 -5.03 2.18 -6.20
N GLU A 30 -5.98 2.58 -7.05
CA GLU A 30 -6.76 3.82 -6.84
C GLU A 30 -7.56 3.83 -5.53
N LEU A 31 -8.12 2.69 -5.11
CA LEU A 31 -8.87 2.59 -3.85
C LEU A 31 -7.92 2.71 -2.65
N ALA A 32 -6.77 2.05 -2.69
CA ALA A 32 -5.75 2.18 -1.66
C ALA A 32 -5.27 3.64 -1.54
N ARG A 33 -5.01 4.32 -2.67
CA ARG A 33 -4.63 5.74 -2.68
C ARG A 33 -5.72 6.65 -2.15
N LYS A 34 -6.98 6.41 -2.51
CA LYS A 34 -8.11 7.25 -2.10
C LYS A 34 -8.42 7.13 -0.61
N PHE A 35 -8.40 5.91 -0.06
CA PHE A 35 -8.91 5.65 1.28
C PHE A 35 -7.82 5.48 2.34
N TYR A 36 -6.58 5.11 1.98
CA TYR A 36 -5.57 4.70 2.96
C TYR A 36 -4.21 5.36 2.80
N LEU A 37 -3.70 5.52 1.58
CA LEU A 37 -2.37 6.11 1.34
C LEU A 37 -2.43 7.63 1.21
N GLY A 38 -3.52 8.16 0.68
CA GLY A 38 -3.70 9.58 0.40
C GLY A 38 -3.17 10.00 -0.97
N ARG A 39 -3.67 11.13 -1.49
CA ARG A 39 -3.37 11.62 -2.86
C ARG A 39 -1.90 11.98 -3.12
N HIS A 40 -1.16 12.32 -2.06
CA HIS A 40 0.25 12.70 -2.11
C HIS A 40 1.21 11.56 -1.79
N PHE A 41 0.71 10.34 -1.63
CA PHE A 41 1.58 9.19 -1.39
C PHE A 41 2.41 8.87 -2.62
N GLU A 42 3.71 8.70 -2.39
CA GLU A 42 4.70 8.25 -3.36
C GLU A 42 5.51 7.11 -2.75
N LEU A 43 5.58 5.96 -3.44
CA LEU A 43 6.35 4.82 -2.99
C LEU A 43 7.84 5.06 -3.27
N ARG A 44 8.64 5.20 -2.22
CA ARG A 44 10.11 5.30 -2.32
C ARG A 44 10.78 4.07 -1.71
N ARG A 45 11.26 3.14 -2.54
CA ARG A 45 12.03 1.98 -2.08
C ARG A 45 13.36 2.44 -1.49
N LYS A 46 13.66 2.02 -0.25
CA LYS A 46 15.03 2.14 0.30
C LYS A 46 15.88 1.05 -0.34
N LYS A 47 16.95 1.45 -1.04
CA LYS A 47 18.04 0.55 -1.41
C LYS A 47 19.02 0.53 -0.23
N PHE A 48 19.29 -0.66 0.31
CA PHE A 48 20.32 -0.88 1.33
C PHE A 48 21.65 -1.19 0.64
#